data_AF-A0A7U4TME9-F1
#
_entry.id   AF-A0A7U4TME9-F1
#
_cell.length_a   1.000
_cell.length_b   1.000
_cell.length_c   1.000
_cell.angle_alpha   90.00
_cell.angle_beta   90.00
_cell.angle_gamma   90.00
#
_symmetry.space_group_name_H-M   'P 1'
#
loop_
_entity.id
_entity.type
_entity.pdbx_description
1 polymer ?
#
loop_
_entity_poly.entity_id
_entity_poly.type
_entity_poly.pdbx_seq_one_letter_code
_entity_poly.pdbx_strand_id
1 'polypeptide(L)'
;MQSLGPHIIRHQFPDGEIEETPVRFNFLGPKETVISETISITQESGEVIVELPDGEHRTFIEAENTFALVGRAIKLTEALFLGWSLEDNGQAFRLVPGDVKGPGDMFL
;
A
#
# COMPACT_ATOMS: atom_id res chain seq x y z
N MET A 1 -10.23 -16.37 0.91
CA MET A 1 -9.47 -15.14 1.18
C MET A 1 -8.37 -15.06 0.13
N GLN A 2 -8.38 -14.02 -0.70
CA GLN A 2 -7.34 -13.77 -1.70
C GLN A 2 -6.39 -12.70 -1.16
N SER A 3 -5.12 -12.75 -1.53
CA SER A 3 -4.12 -11.75 -1.17
C SER A 3 -3.22 -11.41 -2.36
N LEU A 4 -2.68 -10.19 -2.36
CA LEU A 4 -1.66 -9.70 -3.29
C LEU A 4 -0.40 -9.36 -2.47
N GLY A 5 0.74 -9.95 -2.85
CA GLY A 5 2.03 -9.75 -2.18
C GLY A 5 2.61 -11.03 -1.54
N PRO A 6 3.63 -10.91 -0.67
CA PRO A 6 4.26 -9.65 -0.27
C PRO A 6 4.99 -8.99 -1.44
N HIS A 7 4.82 -7.68 -1.56
CA HIS A 7 5.70 -6.82 -2.33
C HIS A 7 6.80 -6.31 -1.40
N ILE A 8 8.02 -6.22 -1.90
CA ILE A 8 9.13 -5.63 -1.14
C ILE A 8 9.32 -4.19 -1.60
N ILE A 9 9.41 -3.29 -0.63
CA ILE A 9 9.78 -1.90 -0.84
C ILE A 9 11.12 -1.66 -0.18
N ARG A 10 11.99 -0.94 -0.87
CA ARG A 10 13.32 -0.59 -0.39
C ARG A 10 13.36 0.88 -0.01
N HIS A 11 13.77 1.17 1.22
CA HIS A 11 14.07 2.51 1.68
C HIS A 11 15.59 2.66 1.77
N GLN A 12 16.16 3.57 0.99
CA GLN A 12 17.57 3.91 1.05
C GLN A 12 17.77 5.19 1.86
N PHE A 13 18.53 5.10 2.95
CA PHE A 13 18.88 6.22 3.79
C PHE A 13 20.04 7.05 3.19
N PRO A 14 20.24 8.31 3.63
CA PRO A 14 21.32 9.18 3.13
C PRO A 14 22.73 8.61 3.30
N ASP A 15 22.95 7.74 4.27
CA ASP A 15 24.23 7.05 4.52
C ASP A 15 24.46 5.83 3.60
N GLY A 16 23.45 5.49 2.79
CA GLY A 16 23.47 4.37 1.88
C GLY A 16 22.94 3.06 2.45
N GLU A 17 22.50 3.03 3.71
CA GLU A 17 21.80 1.87 4.28
C GLU A 17 20.49 1.62 3.52
N ILE A 18 20.13 0.34 3.33
CA ILE A 18 18.90 -0.05 2.65
C ILE A 18 18.08 -0.94 3.59
N GLU A 19 16.85 -0.53 3.83
CA GLU A 19 15.86 -1.29 4.57
C GLU A 19 14.79 -1.86 3.62
N GLU A 20 14.39 -3.11 3.85
CA GLU A 20 13.35 -3.78 3.07
C GLU A 20 12.07 -3.94 3.89
N THR A 21 10.97 -3.38 3.40
CA THR A 21 9.66 -3.43 4.06
C THR A 21 8.68 -4.29 3.25
N PRO A 22 8.20 -5.42 3.81
CA PRO A 22 7.14 -6.21 3.19
C PRO A 22 5.78 -5.50 3.23
N VAL A 23 5.07 -5.53 2.10
CA VAL A 23 3.69 -5.02 1.97
C VAL A 23 2.78 -6.09 1.40
N ARG A 24 1.66 -6.34 2.07
CA ARG A 24 0.62 -7.29 1.63
C ARG A 24 -0.73 -6.60 1.56
N PHE A 25 -1.55 -7.07 0.63
CA PHE A 25 -2.94 -6.64 0.49
C PHE A 25 -3.85 -7.85 0.64
N ASN A 26 -4.78 -7.83 1.60
CA ASN A 26 -5.79 -8.87 1.73
C ASN A 26 -7.15 -8.38 1.26
N PHE A 27 -7.82 -9.21 0.46
CA PHE A 27 -9.20 -8.98 0.06
C PHE A 27 -10.13 -9.62 1.09
N LEU A 28 -10.93 -8.77 1.74
CA LEU A 28 -11.91 -9.20 2.75
C LEU A 28 -13.28 -9.47 2.11
N GLY A 29 -13.50 -8.94 0.90
CA GLY A 29 -14.70 -9.16 0.10
C GLY A 29 -15.71 -8.02 0.23
N PRO A 30 -16.93 -8.21 -0.28
CA PRO A 30 -17.95 -7.19 -0.26
C PRO A 30 -18.42 -6.92 1.17
N LYS A 31 -18.56 -5.64 1.49
CA LYS A 31 -19.09 -5.11 2.75
C LYS A 31 -20.27 -4.19 2.43
N GLU A 32 -21.38 -4.42 3.09
CA GLU A 32 -22.55 -3.56 3.01
C GLU A 32 -22.46 -2.48 4.10
N THR A 33 -22.57 -1.22 3.69
CA THR A 33 -22.59 -0.06 4.58
C THR A 33 -23.94 0.61 4.47
N VAL A 34 -24.66 0.69 5.59
CA VAL A 34 -25.96 1.36 5.69
C VAL A 34 -25.71 2.85 5.94
N ILE A 35 -26.09 3.68 4.99
CA ILE A 35 -25.95 5.15 5.08
C ILE A 35 -27.19 5.75 5.75
N SER A 36 -28.36 5.16 5.51
CA SER A 36 -29.64 5.54 6.11
C SER A 36 -30.61 4.37 6.09
N GLU A 37 -31.77 4.50 6.71
CA GLU A 37 -32.82 3.46 6.76
C GLU A 37 -33.24 2.91 5.39
N THR A 38 -33.01 3.67 4.31
CA THR A 38 -33.42 3.30 2.94
C THR A 38 -32.26 3.15 1.96
N ILE A 39 -31.02 3.42 2.37
CA ILE A 39 -29.87 3.41 1.46
C ILE A 39 -28.75 2.55 2.07
N SER A 40 -28.47 1.44 1.40
CA SER A 40 -27.24 0.68 1.60
C SER A 40 -26.37 0.73 0.34
N ILE A 41 -25.06 0.74 0.55
CA ILE A 41 -24.06 0.60 -0.51
C ILE A 41 -23.25 -0.65 -0.26
N THR A 42 -22.97 -1.40 -1.31
CA THR A 42 -22.04 -2.53 -1.27
C THR A 42 -20.72 -2.09 -1.87
N GLN A 43 -19.64 -2.23 -1.09
CA GLN A 43 -18.29 -1.89 -1.50
C GLN A 43 -17.38 -3.10 -1.32
N GLU A 44 -16.38 -3.24 -2.18
CA GLU A 44 -15.29 -4.18 -1.92
C GLU A 44 -14.43 -3.65 -0.79
N SER A 45 -14.05 -4.52 0.12
CA SER A 45 -13.23 -4.19 1.29
C SER A 45 -11.93 -4.99 1.29
N GLY A 46 -10.89 -4.35 1.82
CA GLY A 46 -9.57 -4.94 1.95
C GLY A 46 -8.77 -4.30 3.08
N GLU A 47 -7.60 -4.87 3.34
CA GLU A 47 -6.62 -4.34 4.26
C GLU A 47 -5.24 -4.27 3.58
N VAL A 48 -4.56 -3.14 3.76
CA VAL A 48 -3.14 -2.97 3.47
C VAL A 48 -2.37 -3.28 4.75
N ILE A 49 -1.41 -4.19 4.66
CA ILE A 49 -0.55 -4.60 5.77
C ILE A 49 0.88 -4.26 5.43
N VAL A 50 1.53 -3.48 6.28
CA VAL A 50 2.94 -3.10 6.15
C VAL A 50 3.69 -3.61 7.38
N GLU A 51 4.75 -4.38 7.16
CA GLU A 51 5.58 -4.92 8.23
C GLU A 51 6.79 -4.01 8.45
N LEU A 52 6.71 -3.16 9.45
CA LEU A 52 7.79 -2.26 9.89
C LEU A 52 8.63 -2.88 11.02
N PRO A 53 9.82 -2.31 11.33
CA PRO A 53 10.60 -2.72 12.49
C PRO A 53 9.88 -2.60 13.83
N ASP A 54 8.97 -1.63 13.97
CA ASP A 54 8.19 -1.40 15.19
C ASP A 54 6.94 -2.28 15.29
N GLY A 55 6.55 -2.94 14.20
CA GLY A 55 5.46 -3.90 14.17
C GLY A 55 4.67 -3.93 12.86
N GLU A 56 3.56 -4.66 12.89
CA GLU A 56 2.65 -4.75 11.75
C GLU A 56 1.62 -3.62 11.79
N HIS A 57 1.59 -2.82 10.73
CA HIS A 57 0.61 -1.74 10.56
C HIS A 57 -0.45 -2.14 9.57
N ARG A 58 -1.72 -2.00 9.98
CA ARG A 58 -2.90 -2.38 9.19
C ARG A 58 -3.75 -1.17 8.88
N THR A 59 -4.04 -0.96 7.61
CA THR A 59 -4.96 0.10 7.17
C THR A 59 -6.11 -0.51 6.37
N PHE A 60 -7.34 -0.23 6.81
CA PHE A 60 -8.54 -0.64 6.10
C PHE A 60 -8.80 0.25 4.89
N ILE A 61 -9.20 -0.37 3.78
CA ILE A 61 -9.58 0.31 2.55
C ILE A 61 -10.89 -0.26 2.03
N GLU A 62 -11.73 0.62 1.48
CA GLU A 62 -13.01 0.27 0.86
C GLU A 62 -13.09 0.97 -0.50
N ALA A 63 -13.68 0.32 -1.49
CA ALA A 63 -13.87 0.90 -2.83
C ALA A 63 -15.08 0.29 -3.53
N GLU A 64 -15.56 0.95 -4.58
CA GLU A 64 -16.74 0.55 -5.35
C GLU A 64 -16.58 -0.80 -6.09
N ASN A 65 -15.35 -1.26 -6.32
CA ASN A 65 -15.03 -2.54 -6.93
C ASN A 65 -13.57 -2.95 -6.65
N THR A 66 -13.20 -4.17 -7.03
CA THR A 66 -11.86 -4.74 -6.79
C THR A 66 -10.74 -3.93 -7.47
N PHE A 67 -10.97 -3.38 -8.65
CA PHE A 67 -9.97 -2.59 -9.37
C PHE A 67 -9.68 -1.26 -8.64
N ALA A 68 -10.73 -0.56 -8.23
CA ALA A 68 -10.62 0.65 -7.43
C ALA A 68 -9.99 0.37 -6.06
N LEU A 69 -10.27 -0.79 -5.46
CA LEU A 69 -9.66 -1.23 -4.20
C LEU A 69 -8.15 -1.40 -4.35
N VAL A 70 -7.70 -2.10 -5.40
CA VAL A 70 -6.26 -2.25 -5.70
C VAL A 70 -5.61 -0.88 -5.94
N GLY A 71 -6.26 0.00 -6.70
CA GLY A 71 -5.77 1.36 -6.93
C GLY A 71 -5.62 2.18 -5.63
N ARG A 72 -6.57 2.07 -4.70
CA ARG A 72 -6.46 2.70 -3.36
C ARG A 72 -5.34 2.09 -2.53
N ALA A 73 -5.18 0.77 -2.58
CA ALA A 73 -4.12 0.05 -1.89
C ALA A 73 -2.73 0.56 -2.33
N ILE A 74 -2.49 0.66 -3.63
CA ILE A 74 -1.24 1.19 -4.21
C ILE A 74 -1.01 2.63 -3.75
N LYS A 75 -2.00 3.51 -3.88
CA LYS A 75 -1.86 4.92 -3.48
C LYS A 75 -1.57 5.09 -1.99
N LEU A 76 -2.20 4.29 -1.13
CA LEU A 76 -1.97 4.32 0.31
C LEU A 76 -0.53 3.89 0.62
N THR A 77 -0.09 2.78 0.04
CA THR A 77 1.29 2.32 0.12
C THR A 77 2.24 3.44 -0.29
N GLU A 78 2.10 4.00 -1.49
CA GLU A 78 2.93 5.12 -1.98
C GLU A 78 2.95 6.32 -1.03
N ALA A 79 1.80 6.73 -0.49
CA ALA A 79 1.71 7.86 0.43
C ALA A 79 2.44 7.61 1.75
N LEU A 80 2.35 6.39 2.31
CA LEU A 80 3.07 6.00 3.52
C LEU A 80 4.59 6.08 3.29
N PHE A 81 5.08 5.56 2.16
CA PHE A 81 6.51 5.61 1.84
C PHE A 81 7.01 7.01 1.53
N LEU A 82 6.20 7.84 0.85
CA LEU A 82 6.55 9.24 0.66
C LEU A 82 6.71 9.94 2.02
N GLY A 83 5.79 9.70 2.96
CA GLY A 83 5.88 10.18 4.33
C GLY A 83 7.21 9.81 5.00
N TRP A 84 7.56 8.52 5.03
CA TRP A 84 8.83 8.07 5.63
C TRP A 84 10.06 8.65 4.94
N SER A 85 10.08 8.66 3.60
CA SER A 85 11.22 9.24 2.86
C SER A 85 11.43 10.72 3.16
N LEU A 86 10.35 11.48 3.40
CA LEU A 86 10.41 12.89 3.77
C LEU A 86 10.89 13.10 5.20
N GLU A 87 10.51 12.22 6.13
CA GLU A 87 10.94 12.28 7.53
C GLU A 87 12.44 11.98 7.67
N ASP A 88 12.95 10.99 6.92
CA ASP A 88 14.33 10.50 7.05
C ASP A 88 15.30 11.06 6.01
N ASN A 89 14.86 11.99 5.14
CA ASN A 89 15.62 12.46 3.96
C ASN A 89 16.07 11.31 3.02
N GLY A 90 15.40 10.15 3.09
CA GLY A 90 15.73 8.96 2.32
C GLY A 90 15.06 8.92 0.95
N GLN A 91 15.21 7.79 0.26
CA GLN A 91 14.55 7.49 -1.01
C GLN A 91 13.89 6.13 -0.96
N ALA A 92 12.60 6.06 -1.26
CA ALA A 92 11.86 4.79 -1.32
C ALA A 92 11.62 4.37 -2.77
N PHE A 93 11.83 3.09 -3.11
CA PHE A 93 11.50 2.55 -4.43
C PHE A 93 10.96 1.11 -4.35
N ARG A 94 10.04 0.79 -5.26
CA ARG A 94 9.47 -0.57 -5.39
C ARG A 94 10.40 -1.45 -6.20
N LEU A 95 10.68 -2.66 -5.71
CA LEU A 95 11.41 -3.66 -6.49
C LEU A 95 10.41 -4.52 -7.29
N VAL A 96 10.30 -4.29 -8.60
CA VAL A 96 9.66 -5.25 -9.51
C VAL A 96 10.78 -5.97 -10.27
N PRO A 97 10.90 -7.30 -10.20
CA PRO A 97 11.96 -8.03 -10.90
C PRO A 97 11.93 -7.73 -12.41
N GLY A 98 13.00 -7.11 -12.93
CA GLY A 98 13.11 -6.67 -14.32
C GLY A 98 12.79 -5.19 -14.57
N ASP A 99 12.28 -4.47 -13.58
CA ASP A 99 12.03 -3.03 -13.62
C ASP A 99 13.14 -2.32 -12.84
N VAL A 100 14.19 -1.89 -13.55
CA VAL A 100 15.22 -1.02 -12.96
C VAL A 100 14.72 0.41 -13.09
N LYS A 101 13.65 0.73 -12.37
CA LYS A 101 13.19 2.11 -12.24
C LYS A 101 14.11 2.83 -11.28
N GLY A 102 14.85 3.80 -11.81
CA GLY A 102 15.75 4.65 -11.04
C GLY A 102 14.99 5.75 -10.30
N PRO A 103 15.69 6.53 -9.46
CA PRO A 103 15.12 7.71 -8.83
C PRO A 103 14.65 8.70 -9.92
N GLY A 104 13.33 8.84 -10.08
CA GLY A 104 12.70 9.68 -11.11
C GLY A 104 11.59 8.99 -11.91
N ASP A 105 11.59 7.66 -11.99
CA ASP A 105 10.67 6.90 -12.87
C ASP A 105 9.27 6.64 -12.26
N MET A 106 9.00 7.21 -11.07
CA MET A 106 7.70 7.15 -10.40
C MET A 106 6.71 8.24 -10.84
N PHE A 107 7.16 9.26 -11.59
CA PHE A 107 6.33 10.44 -11.92
C PHE A 107 5.93 10.56 -13.40
N LEU A 108 6.03 9.48 -14.18
CA LEU A 108 5.52 9.42 -15.57
C LEU A 108 4.59 8.23 -15.78
#